data_AF-A0A7U9N3X7-F1
#
_entry.id   AF-A0A7U9N3X7-F1
#
_cell.length_a   1.000
_cell.length_b   1.000
_cell.length_c   1.000
_cell.angle_alpha   90.00
_cell.angle_beta   90.00
_cell.angle_gamma   90.00
#
_symmetry.space_group_name_H-M   'P 1'
#
loop_
_entity.id
_entity.type
_entity.pdbx_description
1 polymer ?
#
loop_
_entity_poly.entity_id
_entity_poly.type
_entity_poly.pdbx_seq_one_letter_code
_entity_poly.pdbx_strand_id
1 'polypeptide(L)' 'MVNLEKMTTEKLCELFELTGTMSDENIPTVRGWLMDEIMKRNPEGFDKWLDSDYPADSELRKYVL' A
#
# COMPACT_ATOMS: atom_id res chain seq x y z
N MET A 1 13.31 -0.02 14.39
CA MET A 1 13.05 0.48 13.02
C MET A 1 12.28 -0.61 12.29
N VAL A 2 11.06 -0.33 11.84
CA VAL A 2 10.30 -1.29 11.03
C VAL A 2 11.04 -1.46 9.70
N ASN A 3 11.26 -2.71 9.27
CA ASN A 3 11.92 -3.00 8.00
C ASN A 3 10.88 -3.54 7.01
N LEU A 4 10.33 -2.64 6.19
CA LEU A 4 9.30 -2.96 5.20
C LEU A 4 9.84 -3.84 4.08
N GLU A 5 11.11 -3.70 3.71
CA GLU A 5 11.78 -4.47 2.64
C GLU A 5 11.78 -5.98 2.91
N LYS A 6 11.70 -6.40 4.19
CA LYS A 6 11.64 -7.81 4.59
C LYS A 6 10.24 -8.39 4.61
N MET A 7 9.19 -7.57 4.49
CA MET A 7 7.81 -8.04 4.46
C MET A 7 7.45 -8.53 3.05
N THR A 8 6.50 -9.45 2.92
CA THR A 8 5.96 -9.81 1.59
C THR A 8 5.02 -8.72 1.08
N THR A 9 4.75 -8.68 -0.23
CA THR A 9 3.85 -7.68 -0.82
C THR A 9 2.44 -7.82 -0.27
N GLU A 10 1.99 -9.05 0.00
CA GLU A 10 0.70 -9.32 0.66
C GLU A 10 0.63 -8.68 2.03
N LYS A 11 1.71 -8.78 2.83
CA LYS A 11 1.75 -8.18 4.16
C LYS A 11 1.74 -6.65 4.10
N LEU A 12 2.42 -6.06 3.12
CA LEU A 12 2.38 -4.61 2.92
C LEU A 12 0.96 -4.14 2.56
N CYS A 13 0.26 -4.86 1.70
CA CYS A 13 -1.14 -4.55 1.36
C CYS A 13 -2.08 -4.72 2.56
N GLU A 14 -1.89 -5.76 3.38
CA GLU A 14 -2.62 -5.94 4.65
C GLU A 14 -2.43 -4.77 5.61
N LEU A 15 -1.19 -4.31 5.79
CA LEU A 15 -0.92 -3.15 6.64
C LEU A 15 -1.52 -1.87 6.05
N PHE A 16 -1.46 -1.70 4.73
CA PHE A 16 -2.03 -0.54 4.06
C PHE A 16 -3.55 -0.48 4.24
N GLU A 17 -4.26 -1.58 4.05
CA GLU A 17 -5.70 -1.67 4.31
C GLU A 17 -6.05 -1.40 5.79
N LEU A 18 -5.26 -1.95 6.73
CA LEU A 18 -5.47 -1.75 8.17
C LEU A 18 -5.46 -0.26 8.54
N THR A 19 -4.58 0.53 7.92
CA THR A 19 -4.50 1.98 8.19
C THR A 19 -5.80 2.72 7.90
N GLY A 20 -6.65 2.21 7.00
CA GLY A 20 -7.96 2.79 6.67
C GLY A 20 -8.96 2.77 7.83
N THR A 21 -8.69 1.98 8.88
CA THR A 21 -9.51 1.88 10.10
C THR A 21 -8.90 2.59 11.30
N MET A 22 -7.70 3.17 11.15
CA MET A 22 -6.96 3.80 12.23
C MET A 22 -7.16 5.32 12.23
N SER A 23 -7.22 5.93 13.41
CA SER A 23 -7.37 7.38 13.59
C SER A 23 -6.20 7.94 14.41
N ASP A 24 -4.99 7.81 13.87
CA ASP A 24 -3.75 8.32 14.47
C ASP A 24 -3.12 9.36 13.53
N GLU A 25 -2.47 10.39 14.09
CA GLU A 25 -1.87 11.49 13.34
C GLU A 25 -0.72 11.04 12.41
N ASN A 26 -0.10 9.90 12.71
CA ASN A 26 1.01 9.35 11.93
C ASN A 26 0.55 8.48 10.75
N ILE A 27 -0.76 8.17 10.64
CA ILE A 27 -1.30 7.30 9.60
C ILE A 27 -0.95 7.77 8.18
N PRO A 28 -1.07 9.05 7.81
CA PRO A 28 -0.68 9.50 6.47
C PRO A 28 0.79 9.20 6.15
N THR A 29 1.69 9.38 7.12
CA THR A 29 3.12 9.09 6.98
C THR A 29 3.37 7.60 6.79
N VAL A 30 2.74 6.76 7.63
CA VAL A 30 2.86 5.29 7.52
C VAL A 30 2.32 4.78 6.18
N ARG A 31 1.20 5.35 5.72
CA ARG A 31 0.63 5.02 4.39
C ARG A 31 1.60 5.36 3.27
N GLY A 32 2.25 6.52 3.32
CA GLY A 32 3.30 6.89 2.37
C GLY A 32 4.41 5.84 2.29
N TRP A 33 4.96 5.42 3.44
CA TRP A 33 6.02 4.41 3.46
C TRP A 33 5.58 3.04 2.91
N LEU A 34 4.33 2.64 3.18
CA LEU A 34 3.78 1.40 2.64
C LEU A 34 3.59 1.50 1.11
N MET A 35 3.03 2.62 0.63
CA MET A 35 2.88 2.88 -0.81
C MET A 35 4.23 2.89 -1.53
N ASP A 36 5.25 3.56 -0.98
CA ASP A 36 6.59 3.62 -1.57
C ASP A 36 7.18 2.22 -1.77
N GLU A 37 7.07 1.35 -0.75
CA GLU A 37 7.60 0.00 -0.81
C GLU A 37 6.77 -0.92 -1.73
N ILE A 38 5.44 -0.74 -1.82
CA ILE A 38 4.59 -1.48 -2.77
C ILE A 38 4.90 -1.05 -4.21
N MET A 39 4.95 0.25 -4.48
CA MET A 39 5.28 0.81 -5.79
C MET A 39 6.67 0.37 -6.27
N LYS A 40 7.67 0.33 -5.38
CA LYS A 40 9.01 -0.18 -5.69
C LYS A 40 9.01 -1.63 -6.17
N ARG A 41 8.07 -2.46 -5.73
CA ARG A 41 7.99 -3.89 -6.06
C ARG A 41 7.22 -4.19 -7.32
N ASN A 42 6.14 -3.45 -7.57
CA ASN A 42 5.33 -3.60 -8.76
C ASN A 42 4.83 -2.23 -9.25
N PRO A 43 5.72 -1.44 -9.90
CA PRO A 43 5.38 -0.08 -10.31
C PRO A 43 4.24 -0.06 -11.33
N GLU A 44 4.26 -0.96 -12.32
CA GLU A 44 3.20 -1.03 -13.33
C GLU A 44 1.82 -1.37 -12.75
N GLY A 45 1.77 -2.28 -11.77
CA GLY A 45 0.53 -2.61 -11.06
C GLY A 45 0.05 -1.44 -10.21
N PHE A 46 0.96 -0.79 -9.51
CA PHE A 46 0.64 0.37 -8.68
C PHE A 46 0.11 1.54 -9.52
N ASP A 47 0.75 1.84 -10.65
CA ASP A 47 0.31 2.86 -11.60
C ASP A 47 -1.09 2.53 -12.16
N LYS A 48 -1.34 1.27 -12.55
CA LYS A 48 -2.68 0.85 -13.00
C LYS A 48 -3.77 1.00 -11.93
N TRP A 49 -3.43 0.78 -10.67
CA TRP A 49 -4.35 1.03 -9.56
C TRP A 49 -4.64 2.52 -9.42
N LEU A 50 -3.61 3.37 -9.45
CA LEU A 50 -3.77 4.84 -9.41
C LEU A 50 -4.59 5.39 -10.58
N ASP A 51 -4.41 4.81 -11.76
CA ASP A 51 -5.11 5.20 -12.99
C ASP A 51 -6.56 4.68 -13.07
N SER A 52 -7.01 3.87 -12.10
CA SER A 52 -8.40 3.40 -12.07
C SER A 52 -9.39 4.54 -11.78
N ASP A 53 -10.62 4.44 -12.30
CA ASP A 53 -11.64 5.50 -12.13
C ASP A 53 -11.92 5.83 -10.65
N TYR A 54 -11.78 4.82 -9.76
CA TYR A 54 -11.98 4.93 -8.32
C TYR A 54 -10.97 4.03 -7.58
N PRO A 55 -9.74 4.52 -7.31
CA PRO A 55 -8.73 3.73 -6.61
C PRO A 55 -9.13 3.54 -5.14
N ALA A 56 -9.62 2.34 -4.82
CA ALA A 56 -9.92 1.94 -3.45
C ALA A 56 -8.76 1.13 -2.87
N ASP A 57 -8.42 1.36 -1.60
CA ASP A 57 -7.36 0.63 -0.90
C ASP A 57 -7.55 -0.89 -0.97
N SER A 58 -8.80 -1.37 -0.87
CA SER A 58 -9.16 -2.79 -0.94
C SER A 58 -8.91 -3.43 -2.29
N GLU A 59 -8.75 -2.62 -3.34
CA GLU A 59 -8.56 -3.09 -4.72
C GLU A 59 -7.07 -3.17 -5.09
N LEU A 60 -6.19 -2.48 -4.36
CA LEU A 60 -4.75 -2.41 -4.64
C LEU A 60 -4.14 -3.80 -4.87
N ARG A 61 -4.49 -4.78 -4.03
CA ARG A 61 -4.00 -6.16 -4.12
C ARG A 61 -4.22 -6.81 -5.48
N LYS A 62 -5.30 -6.47 -6.19
CA LYS A 62 -5.63 -7.04 -7.50
C LYS A 62 -4.65 -6.61 -8.59
N TYR A 63 -3.91 -5.54 -8.34
CA TYR A 63 -2.96 -4.97 -9.30
C TYR A 63 -1.51 -5.30 -8.98
N VAL A 64 -1.17 -5.44 -7.69
CA VAL A 64 0.24 -5.54 -7.24
C VAL A 64 0.69 -6.94 -6.82
N LEU A 65 -0.24 -7.90 -6.69
CA LEU A 65 0.02 -9.32 -6.42
C LEU A 65 -0.21 -10.17 -7.67
#